data_AF-A0A4Q5TYG9-F1
#
_entry.id   AF-A0A4Q5TYG9-F1
#
_cell.length_a   1.000
_cell.length_b   1.000
_cell.length_c   1.000
_cell.angle_alpha   90.00
_cell.angle_beta   90.00
_cell.angle_gamma   90.00
#
_symmetry.space_group_name_H-M   'P 1'
#
loop_
_entity.id
_entity.type
_entity.pdbx_description
1 polymer ?
#
loop_
_entity_poly.entity_id
_entity_poly.type
_entity_poly.pdbx_seq_one_letter_code
_entity_poly.pdbx_strand_id
1 'polypeptide(L)' 'MPDLVFMKDYFEKLIVFTKSEIRAGKTKEQFVGNTAIPGVTEFVGDGVQRSLTAAWEEFTAV' A
#
# COMPACT_ATOMS: atom_id res chain seq x y z
N MET A 1 22.22 -4.70 4.68
CA MET A 1 21.94 -3.34 4.17
C MET A 1 20.62 -2.88 4.76
N PRO A 2 20.60 -1.84 5.61
CA PRO A 2 19.39 -1.33 6.25
C PRO A 2 18.26 -1.00 5.26
N ASP A 3 18.60 -0.46 4.09
CA ASP A 3 17.63 -0.06 3.06
C ASP A 3 16.75 -1.22 2.57
N LEU A 4 17.33 -2.41 2.42
CA LEU A 4 16.57 -3.61 2.03
C LEU A 4 15.57 -4.04 3.10
N VAL A 5 15.91 -3.82 4.38
CA VAL A 5 15.02 -4.14 5.50
C VAL A 5 13.84 -3.17 5.51
N PHE A 6 14.09 -1.87 5.37
CA PHE A 6 13.03 -0.86 5.26
C PHE A 6 12.14 -1.09 4.06
N MET A 7 12.71 -1.43 2.89
CA MET A 7 11.93 -1.68 1.69
C MET A 7 11.05 -2.94 1.83
N LYS A 8 11.58 -4.00 2.46
CA LYS A 8 10.80 -5.20 2.76
C LYS A 8 9.63 -4.90 3.68
N ASP A 9 9.89 -4.20 4.78
CA ASP A 9 8.87 -3.82 5.77
C ASP A 9 7.78 -2.93 5.16
N TYR A 10 8.16 -1.99 4.29
CA TYR A 10 7.22 -1.18 3.50
C TYR A 10 6.27 -2.06 2.67
N PHE A 11 6.79 -3.04 1.93
CA PHE A 11 5.97 -3.93 1.11
C PHE A 11 5.07 -4.84 1.96
N GLU A 12 5.55 -5.35 3.09
CA GLU A 12 4.74 -6.15 4.02
C GLU A 12 3.54 -5.35 4.52
N LYS A 13 3.76 -4.10 4.94
CA LYS A 13 2.69 -3.21 5.40
C LYS A 13 1.74 -2.79 4.29
N LEU A 14 2.25 -2.50 3.09
CA LEU A 14 1.44 -2.22 1.91
C LEU A 14 0.49 -3.38 1.61
N ILE A 15 1.00 -4.62 1.57
CA ILE A 15 0.19 -5.81 1.28
C ILE A 15 -0.91 -5.99 2.33
N VAL A 16 -0.58 -5.85 3.62
CA VAL A 16 -1.57 -5.96 4.71
C VAL A 16 -2.65 -4.91 4.56
N PHE A 17 -2.26 -3.65 4.32
CA PHE A 17 -3.18 -2.54 4.18
C PHE A 17 -4.10 -2.69 2.96
N THR A 18 -3.56 -3.05 1.78
CA THR A 18 -4.36 -3.29 0.59
C THR A 18 -5.40 -4.38 0.82
N LYS A 19 -4.99 -5.52 1.39
CA LYS A 19 -5.92 -6.63 1.67
C LYS A 19 -6.98 -6.25 2.69
N SER A 20 -6.65 -5.46 3.71
CA SER A 20 -7.66 -5.01 4.69
C SER A 20 -8.68 -4.07 4.07
N GLU A 21 -8.25 -3.13 3.21
CA GLU A 21 -9.15 -2.17 2.56
C GLU A 21 -10.07 -2.86 1.54
N ILE A 22 -9.56 -3.84 0.78
CA ILE A 22 -10.38 -4.69 -0.09
C ILE A 22 -11.44 -5.44 0.73
N ARG A 23 -11.05 -6.08 1.84
CA ARG A 23 -11.99 -6.79 2.73
C ARG A 23 -13.01 -5.87 3.38
N ALA A 24 -12.65 -4.61 3.61
CA ALA A 24 -13.56 -3.58 4.12
C ALA A 24 -14.53 -3.03 3.05
N GLY A 25 -14.46 -3.51 1.81
CA GLY A 25 -15.36 -3.12 0.73
C GLY A 25 -15.07 -1.73 0.15
N LYS A 26 -13.84 -1.23 0.32
CA LYS A 26 -13.40 0.03 -0.29
C LYS A 26 -13.33 -0.07 -1.80
N THR A 27 -13.47 1.05 -2.51
CA THR A 27 -13.18 1.11 -3.94
C THR A 27 -11.71 1.41 -4.19
N LYS A 28 -11.24 1.16 -5.42
CA LYS A 28 -9.86 1.48 -5.85
C LYS A 28 -9.55 2.97 -5.65
N GLU A 29 -10.48 3.84 -5.98
CA GLU A 29 -10.32 5.30 -5.89
C GLU A 29 -10.17 5.74 -4.43
N GLN A 30 -10.95 5.16 -3.52
CA GLN A 30 -10.83 5.41 -2.09
C GLN A 30 -9.48 4.93 -1.55
N PHE A 31 -8.99 3.77 -2.02
CA PHE A 31 -7.72 3.21 -1.59
C PHE A 31 -6.52 4.02 -2.11
N VAL A 32 -6.47 4.30 -3.41
CA VAL A 32 -5.37 5.04 -4.07
C VAL A 32 -5.33 6.50 -3.63
N GLY A 33 -6.43 7.04 -3.09
CA GLY A 33 -6.47 8.36 -2.46
C GLY A 33 -5.72 8.45 -1.13
N ASN A 34 -5.28 7.34 -0.52
CA ASN A 34 -4.47 7.39 0.70
C ASN A 34 -3.08 7.97 0.41
N THR A 35 -2.61 8.81 1.33
CA THR A 35 -1.26 9.40 1.30
C THR A 35 -0.34 8.79 2.38
N ALA A 36 -0.83 7.79 3.11
CA ALA A 36 -0.07 7.09 4.14
C ALA A 36 -0.48 5.62 4.19
N ILE A 37 0.48 4.77 4.56
CA ILE A 37 0.27 3.35 4.84
C ILE A 37 0.46 3.18 6.35
N PRO A 38 -0.52 2.60 7.08
CA PRO A 38 -0.39 2.40 8.52
C PRO A 38 0.91 1.68 8.90
N GLY A 39 1.68 2.29 9.80
CA GLY A 39 2.95 1.76 10.29
C GLY A 39 4.18 2.08 9.42
N VAL A 40 4.05 2.81 8.31
CA VAL A 40 5.17 3.32 7.49
C VAL A 40 5.41 4.79 7.83
N THR A 41 6.67 5.18 8.08
CA THR A 41 7.03 6.57 8.47
C THR A 41 7.87 7.32 7.43
N GLU A 42 8.57 6.60 6.56
CA GLU A 42 9.60 7.12 5.66
C GLU A 42 9.08 7.36 4.23
N PHE A 43 8.03 6.62 3.83
CA PHE A 43 7.43 6.66 2.50
C PHE A 43 5.95 7.08 2.61
N VAL A 44 5.71 8.39 2.66
CA VAL A 44 4.39 9.02 2.82
C VAL A 44 4.18 10.14 1.78
N GLY A 45 2.97 10.68 1.71
CA GLY A 45 2.56 11.68 0.73
C GLY A 45 2.19 11.06 -0.62
N ASP A 46 2.10 11.89 -1.66
CA ASP A 46 1.63 11.46 -3.00
C ASP A 46 2.55 10.41 -3.67
N GLY A 47 3.77 10.24 -3.16
CA GLY A 47 4.73 9.25 -3.66
C GLY A 47 4.26 7.79 -3.55
N VAL A 48 3.33 7.47 -2.64
CA VAL A 48 2.85 6.09 -2.45
C VAL A 48 1.76 5.67 -3.44
N GLN A 49 1.17 6.60 -4.18
CA GLN A 49 0.02 6.32 -5.05
C GLN A 49 0.32 5.24 -6.10
N ARG A 50 1.55 5.21 -6.64
CA ARG A 50 1.97 4.16 -7.59
C ARG A 50 1.98 2.78 -6.94
N SER A 51 2.51 2.67 -5.72
CA SER A 51 2.53 1.43 -4.97
C SER A 51 1.14 0.97 -4.57
N LEU A 52 0.27 1.90 -4.14
CA LEU A 52 -1.13 1.61 -3.83
C LEU A 52 -1.88 1.09 -5.07
N THR A 53 -1.71 1.76 -6.21
CA THR A 53 -2.33 1.34 -7.47
C THR A 53 -1.89 -0.06 -7.86
N ALA A 54 -0.57 -0.31 -7.85
CA ALA A 54 -0.01 -1.61 -8.22
C ALA A 54 -0.46 -2.74 -7.29
N ALA A 55 -0.45 -2.51 -5.97
CA ALA A 55 -0.90 -3.52 -5.01
C ALA A 55 -2.41 -3.83 -5.15
N TRP A 56 -3.23 -2.81 -5.42
CA TRP A 56 -4.66 -3.01 -5.64
C TRP A 56 -4.90 -3.87 -6.88
N GLU A 57 -4.26 -3.53 -8.00
CA GLU A 57 -4.37 -4.26 -9.26
C GLU A 57 -3.91 -5.71 -9.10
N GLU A 58 -2.80 -5.95 -8.42
CA GLU A 58 -2.30 -7.31 -8.15
C GLU A 58 -3.32 -8.18 -7.39
N PHE A 59 -4.00 -7.64 -6.37
CA PHE A 59 -4.95 -8.41 -5.56
C PHE A 59 -6.38 -8.46 -6.12
N THR A 60 -6.67 -7.72 -7.20
CA THR A 60 -8.00 -7.68 -7.83
C THR A 60 -8.01 -8.13 -9.29
N ALA A 61 -6.84 -8.33 -9.90
CA ALA A 61 -6.71 -9.02 -11.16
C ALA A 61 -7.24 -10.47 -11.02
N VAL A 62 -8.11 -10.86 -11.95
CA VAL A 62 -8.72 -12.20 -12.03
C VAL A 62 -7.83 -13.12 -12.84
#